data_AF-A0A2M8BQ50-F1
#
_entry.id   AF-A0A2M8BQ50-F1
#
_cell.length_a   1.000
_cell.length_b   1.000
_cell.length_c   1.000
_cell.angle_alpha   90.00
_cell.angle_beta   90.00
_cell.angle_gamma   90.00
#
_symmetry.space_group_name_H-M   'P 1'
#
loop_
_entity.id
_entity.type
_entity.pdbx_description
1 polymer ?
#
loop_
_entity_poly.entity_id
_entity_poly.type
_entity_poly.pdbx_seq_one_letter_code
_entity_poly.pdbx_strand_id
1 'polypeptide(L)'
;MKKLDAFEKEIVKAYEEGELKSTSPSKAKLAKFKAAATATFLKEKRVNIRLSAPDLMDIQARALEEGMPYQTLIASVLHKFVSGRFVESPSNLNLCSSRTAQKRAS
;
A
#
# COMPACT_ATOMS: atom_id res chain seq x y z
N MET A 1 -11.27 6.21 21.98
CA MET A 1 -10.76 7.58 21.81
C MET A 1 -9.27 7.50 21.54
N LYS A 2 -8.81 7.99 20.38
CA LYS A 2 -7.44 7.82 19.90
C LYS A 2 -6.51 8.71 20.73
N LYS A 3 -5.55 8.11 21.44
CA LYS A 3 -4.56 8.81 22.26
C LYS A 3 -3.61 9.53 21.30
N LEU A 4 -3.53 10.85 21.42
CA LEU A 4 -2.61 11.66 20.61
C LEU A 4 -1.17 11.32 20.99
N ASP A 5 -0.36 11.01 19.98
CA ASP A 5 1.04 10.61 20.14
C ASP A 5 1.89 11.81 20.63
N ALA A 6 3.06 11.56 21.22
CA ALA A 6 3.89 12.62 21.81
C ALA A 6 4.21 13.74 20.80
N PHE A 7 4.42 13.37 19.54
CA PHE A 7 4.60 14.27 18.41
C PHE A 7 3.40 15.17 18.13
N GLU A 8 2.18 14.65 18.23
CA GLU A 8 0.96 15.42 17.94
C GLU A 8 0.72 16.49 19.02
N LYS A 9 1.07 16.19 20.28
CA LYS A 9 0.97 17.16 21.38
C LYS A 9 2.00 18.27 21.28
N GLU A 10 3.20 17.96 20.81
CA GLU A 10 4.27 18.94 20.60
C GLU A 10 3.91 19.93 19.49
N ILE A 11 3.28 19.44 18.41
CA ILE A 11 2.77 20.29 17.31
C ILE A 11 1.67 21.24 17.79
N VAL A 12 0.73 20.76 18.64
CA VAL A 12 -0.35 21.60 19.16
C VAL A 12 0.18 22.70 20.08
N LYS A 13 1.13 22.38 20.96
CA LYS A 13 1.77 23.37 21.83
C LYS A 13 2.52 24.44 21.04
N ALA A 14 3.33 24.04 20.07
CA ALA A 14 4.06 24.98 19.21
C ALA A 14 3.14 25.87 18.35
N TYR A 15 1.90 25.43 18.08
CA TYR A 15 0.87 26.22 17.40
C TYR A 15 0.19 27.22 18.36
N GLU A 16 -0.14 26.79 19.58
CA GLU A 16 -0.78 27.63 20.61
C GLU A 16 0.18 28.70 21.17
N GLU A 17 1.49 28.43 21.21
CA GLU A 17 2.53 29.35 21.69
C GLU A 17 2.91 30.45 20.68
N GLY A 18 2.33 30.44 19.47
CA GLY A 18 2.44 31.55 18.51
C GLY A 18 3.81 31.72 17.84
N GLU A 19 4.78 30.82 18.05
CA GLU A 19 6.08 30.82 17.36
C GLU A 19 5.99 30.42 15.90
N LEU A 20 4.95 29.66 15.52
CA LEU A 20 4.65 29.34 14.13
C LEU A 20 4.04 30.56 13.43
N LYS A 21 4.89 31.52 13.08
CA LYS A 21 4.55 32.52 12.05
C LYS A 21 4.23 31.75 10.78
N SER A 22 2.93 31.65 10.48
CA SER A 22 2.44 31.21 9.18
C SER A 22 3.03 32.18 8.14
N THR A 23 4.22 31.88 7.63
CA THR A 23 4.69 32.43 6.38
C THR A 23 3.70 31.91 5.37
N SER A 24 2.62 32.66 5.18
CA SER A 24 1.67 32.46 4.09
C SER A 24 2.52 32.15 2.87
N PRO A 25 2.53 30.90 2.37
CA PRO A 25 3.40 30.57 1.27
C PRO A 25 2.95 31.47 0.13
N SER A 26 3.86 32.31 -0.36
CA SER A 26 3.63 33.16 -1.52
C SER A 26 2.84 32.35 -2.57
N LYS A 27 1.84 32.96 -3.21
CA LYS A 27 0.96 32.28 -4.19
C LYS A 27 1.77 31.44 -5.20
N ALA A 28 3.00 31.84 -5.50
CA ALA A 28 3.96 31.11 -6.31
C ALA A 28 4.44 29.76 -5.73
N LYS A 29 4.71 29.66 -4.41
CA LYS A 29 5.08 28.39 -3.77
C LYS A 29 3.90 27.44 -3.73
N LEU A 30 2.70 27.94 -3.40
CA LEU A 30 1.46 27.15 -3.47
C LEU A 30 1.18 26.63 -4.88
N ALA A 31 1.37 27.46 -5.90
CA ALA A 31 1.24 27.06 -7.30
C ALA A 31 2.26 25.98 -7.70
N LYS A 32 3.52 26.10 -7.24
CA LYS A 32 4.56 25.07 -7.47
C LYS A 32 4.23 23.75 -6.78
N PHE A 33 3.77 23.78 -5.53
CA PHE A 33 3.35 22.55 -4.84
C PHE A 33 2.12 21.91 -5.47
N LYS A 34 1.13 22.73 -5.89
CA LYS A 34 -0.02 22.25 -6.67
C LYS A 34 0.42 21.62 -7.99
N ALA A 35 1.29 22.28 -8.75
CA ALA A 35 1.79 21.78 -10.03
C ALA A 35 2.64 20.51 -9.87
N ALA A 36 3.44 20.42 -8.81
CA ALA A 36 4.20 19.22 -8.50
C ALA A 36 3.26 18.06 -8.15
N ALA A 37 2.27 18.29 -7.28
CA ALA A 37 1.30 17.28 -6.88
C ALA A 37 0.43 16.80 -8.05
N THR A 38 -0.02 17.69 -8.93
CA THR A 38 -0.76 17.30 -10.13
C THR A 38 0.13 16.55 -11.12
N ALA A 39 1.37 16.98 -11.32
CA ALA A 39 2.30 16.30 -12.24
C ALA A 39 2.70 14.88 -11.80
N THR A 40 2.75 14.59 -10.49
CA THR A 40 2.91 13.22 -10.00
C THR A 40 1.63 12.41 -10.04
N PHE A 41 0.46 13.03 -9.82
CA PHE A 41 -0.83 12.34 -9.82
C PHE A 41 -1.27 11.89 -11.24
N LEU A 42 -0.92 12.66 -12.28
CA LEU A 42 -1.38 12.43 -13.66
C LEU A 42 -0.59 11.38 -14.47
N LYS A 43 0.51 10.82 -13.96
CA LYS A 43 1.30 9.81 -14.70
C LYS A 43 0.75 8.39 -14.58
N GLU A 44 -0.56 8.24 -14.49
CA GLU A 44 -1.22 6.95 -14.45
C GLU A 44 -1.28 6.36 -15.87
N LYS A 45 -0.42 5.38 -16.18
CA LYS A 45 -0.46 4.63 -17.44
C LYS A 45 -1.16 3.29 -17.20
N ARG A 46 -2.19 2.99 -17.98
CA ARG A 46 -2.94 1.72 -17.90
C ARG A 46 -2.26 0.64 -18.73
N VAL A 47 -2.19 -0.57 -18.18
CA VAL A 47 -1.66 -1.77 -18.85
C VAL A 47 -2.71 -2.87 -18.73
N ASN A 48 -3.01 -3.58 -19.83
CA ASN A 48 -3.87 -4.76 -19.82
C ASN A 48 -3.00 -6.02 -19.86
N ILE A 49 -3.24 -6.95 -18.94
CA ILE A 49 -2.47 -8.19 -18.80
C ILE A 49 -3.44 -9.37 -18.91
N ARG A 50 -3.08 -10.39 -19.69
CA ARG A 50 -3.81 -11.67 -19.72
C ARG A 50 -3.21 -12.60 -18.68
N LEU A 51 -4.07 -13.20 -17.86
CA LEU A 51 -3.69 -14.18 -16.84
C LEU A 51 -4.46 -15.47 -17.08
N SER A 52 -3.87 -16.61 -16.70
CA SER A 52 -4.61 -17.87 -16.69
C SER A 52 -5.64 -17.87 -15.55
N ALA A 53 -6.69 -18.67 -15.68
CA ALA A 53 -7.70 -18.78 -14.63
C ALA A 53 -7.14 -19.29 -13.30
N PRO A 54 -6.25 -20.31 -13.28
CA PRO A 54 -5.58 -20.74 -12.04
C PRO A 54 -4.78 -19.62 -11.37
N ASP A 55 -3.97 -18.88 -12.13
CA ASP A 55 -3.15 -17.79 -11.57
C ASP A 55 -4.01 -16.70 -10.95
N LEU A 56 -5.15 -16.37 -11.59
CA LEU A 56 -6.09 -15.39 -11.05
C LEU A 56 -6.68 -15.84 -9.71
N MET A 57 -7.01 -17.13 -9.58
CA MET A 57 -7.51 -17.69 -8.31
C MET A 57 -6.46 -17.65 -7.22
N ASP A 58 -5.20 -17.99 -7.53
CA ASP A 58 -4.10 -17.95 -6.57
C ASP A 58 -3.79 -16.53 -6.09
N ILE A 59 -3.84 -15.55 -7.00
CA ILE A 59 -3.68 -14.13 -6.66
C ILE A 59 -4.83 -13.67 -5.75
N GLN A 60 -6.07 -14.08 -6.04
CA GLN A 60 -7.22 -13.76 -5.19
C GLN A 60 -7.07 -14.35 -3.79
N ALA A 61 -6.65 -15.61 -3.69
CA ALA A 61 -6.42 -16.27 -2.41
C ALA A 61 -5.34 -15.54 -1.59
N ARG A 62 -4.21 -15.20 -2.21
CA ARG A 62 -3.13 -14.42 -1.56
C ARG A 62 -3.58 -13.01 -1.15
N ALA A 63 -4.40 -12.36 -1.96
CA ALA A 63 -4.92 -11.03 -1.65
C ALA A 63 -5.86 -11.06 -0.43
N LEU A 64 -6.68 -12.11 -0.31
CA LEU A 64 -7.53 -12.34 0.86
C LEU A 64 -6.71 -12.61 2.12
N GLU A 65 -5.62 -13.38 2.03
CA GLU A 65 -4.69 -13.59 3.16
C GLU A 65 -4.06 -12.28 3.65
N GLU A 66 -3.69 -11.39 2.73
CA GLU A 66 -3.15 -10.06 3.05
C GLU A 66 -4.22 -9.03 3.44
N GLY A 67 -5.51 -9.37 3.29
CA GLY A 67 -6.63 -8.47 3.59
C GLY A 67 -6.74 -7.28 2.61
N MET A 68 -6.24 -7.43 1.38
CA MET A 68 -6.24 -6.38 0.36
C MET A 68 -6.96 -6.83 -0.92
N PRO A 69 -7.46 -5.89 -1.75
CA PRO A 69 -7.98 -6.23 -3.07
C PRO A 69 -6.89 -6.82 -3.97
N TYR A 70 -7.24 -7.77 -4.84
CA TYR A 70 -6.28 -8.43 -5.74
C TYR A 70 -5.59 -7.44 -6.70
N GLN A 71 -6.26 -6.38 -7.12
CA GLN A 71 -5.67 -5.34 -7.97
C GLN A 71 -4.57 -4.58 -7.22
N THR A 72 -4.83 -4.26 -5.95
CA THR A 72 -3.86 -3.58 -5.07
C THR A 72 -2.66 -4.47 -4.79
N LEU A 73 -2.89 -5.77 -4.60
CA LEU A 73 -1.80 -6.74 -4.44
C LEU A 73 -0.92 -6.77 -5.70
N ILE A 74 -1.51 -6.89 -6.89
CA ILE A 74 -0.77 -6.89 -8.16
C ILE A 74 0.06 -5.61 -8.31
N ALA A 75 -0.53 -4.44 -8.03
CA ALA A 75 0.17 -3.16 -8.10
C ALA A 75 1.32 -3.07 -7.09
N SER A 76 1.11 -3.55 -5.86
CA SER A 76 2.11 -3.60 -4.80
C SER A 76 3.28 -4.49 -5.18
N VAL A 77 3.02 -5.68 -5.73
CA VAL A 77 4.05 -6.61 -6.21
C VAL A 77 4.86 -5.98 -7.34
N LEU A 78 4.22 -5.38 -8.34
CA LEU A 78 4.91 -4.70 -9.44
C LEU A 78 5.79 -3.55 -8.92
N HIS A 79 5.30 -2.76 -7.97
CA HIS A 79 6.08 -1.70 -7.36
C HIS A 79 7.28 -2.22 -6.56
N LYS A 80 7.08 -3.26 -5.74
CA LYS A 80 8.15 -3.94 -4.99
C LYS A 80 9.20 -4.55 -5.91
N PHE A 81 8.77 -5.13 -7.03
CA PHE A 81 9.65 -5.71 -8.04
C PHE A 81 10.53 -4.64 -8.70
N VAL A 82 9.93 -3.55 -9.18
CA VAL A 82 10.68 -2.44 -9.81
C VAL A 82 11.59 -1.71 -8.82
N SER A 83 11.18 -1.58 -7.56
CA SER A 83 11.99 -0.96 -6.50
C SER A 83 13.10 -1.88 -5.94
N GLY A 84 13.18 -3.13 -6.41
CA GLY A 84 14.19 -4.10 -5.96
C GLY A 84 13.98 -4.62 -4.54
N ARG A 85 12.79 -4.44 -3.96
CA ARG A 85 12.43 -4.82 -2.58
C ARG A 85 11.47 -6.01 -2.53
N PHE A 86 11.31 -6.72 -3.64
CA PHE A 86 10.43 -7.87 -3.70
C PHE A 86 11.06 -9.05 -2.95
N VAL A 87 10.43 -9.44 -1.85
CA VAL A 87 10.75 -10.64 -1.08
C VAL A 87 9.58 -11.59 -1.24
N GLU A 88 9.86 -12.82 -1.68
CA GLU A 88 8.84 -13.84 -1.82
C GLU A 88 8.47 -14.39 -0.43
N SER A 89 7.24 -14.08 0.00
CA SER A 89 6.68 -14.70 1.21
C SER A 89 6.01 -16.02 0.83
N PRO A 90 6.34 -17.14 1.52
CA PRO A 90 5.65 -18.41 1.30
C PRO A 90 4.18 -18.28 1.73
N SER A 91 3.25 -18.63 0.84
CA SER A 91 1.81 -18.66 1.14
C SER A 91 1.46 -19.89 1.97
N ASN A 92 0.62 -19.71 3.00
CA ASN A 92 0.22 -20.79 3.91
C ASN A 92 -0.82 -21.75 3.31
N LEU A 93 -1.34 -21.47 2.11
CA LEU A 93 -2.31 -22.29 1.39
C LEU A 93 -1.86 -23.75 1.17
N ASN A 94 -0.54 -23.99 1.10
CA ASN A 94 0.03 -25.31 0.90
C ASN A 94 -0.07 -26.24 2.13
N LEU A 95 -0.46 -25.75 3.32
CA LEU A 95 -0.60 -26.60 4.51
C LEU A 95 -1.90 -27.43 4.54
N CYS A 96 -2.90 -27.11 3.71
CA CYS A 96 -4.23 -27.75 3.80
C CYS A 96 -4.36 -29.01 2.92
N SER A 97 -3.56 -29.15 1.85
CA SER A 97 -3.61 -30.30 0.92
C SER A 97 -3.00 -31.58 1.50
N SER A 98 -2.13 -31.49 2.51
CA SER A 98 -1.49 -32.66 3.14
C SER A 98 -2.39 -33.37 4.15
N ARG A 99 -3.38 -32.68 4.73
CA ARG A 99 -4.26 -33.24 5.79
C ARG A 99 -5.32 -34.22 5.26
N THR A 100 -5.75 -34.07 4.01
CA THR A 100 -6.74 -34.97 3.39
C THR A 100 -6.13 -36.28 2.89
N ALA A 101 -4.82 -36.32 2.61
CA ALA A 101 -4.11 -37.55 2.23
C ALA A 101 -3.93 -38.51 3.42
N GLN A 102 -3.63 -38.00 4.62
CA GLN A 102 -3.40 -38.83 5.82
C GLN A 102 -4.68 -39.50 6.34
N LYS A 103 -5.85 -38.88 6.15
CA LYS A 103 -7.14 -39.43 6.60
C LYS A 103 -7.71 -40.56 5.71
N ARG A 104 -7.14 -40.81 4.54
CA ARG A 104 -7.55 -41.89 3.62
C ARG A 104 -6.65 -43.12 3.71
N ALA A 105 -5.57 -43.04 4.49
CA ALA A 105 -4.60 -44.11 4.70
C ALA A 105 -4.73 -44.76 6.10
N SER A 106 -5.89 -44.62 6.76
CA SER A 106 -6.20 -45.19 8.07
C SER A 106 -7.57 -45.83 8.07
#